data_AF-A0A818P4U9-F1
#
_entry.id   AF-A0A818P4U9-F1
#
_cell.length_a   1.000
_cell.length_b   1.000
_cell.length_c   1.000
_cell.angle_alpha   90.00
_cell.angle_beta   90.00
_cell.angle_gamma   90.00
#
_symmetry.space_group_name_H-M   'P 1'
#
loop_
_entity.id
_entity.type
_entity.pdbx_description
1 polymer ?
#
loop_
_entity_poly.entity_id
_entity_poly.type
_entity_poly.pdbx_seq_one_letter_code
_entity_poly.pdbx_strand_id
1 'polypeptide(L)'
;MDIQFVLDPYACAKYLMSYTTKPEREMSLLLEATHKECREGNMSVRGEMKKLTGIFFNHRQVSAQDAIYRAAKMPLTHSSRGFVFVLAHSNSGKVLKPYNILKQMNPDDEKIFMSSLADKYFDKPKDSEFCICMADFASENEIISITKNIKDPKESIKRLQTPNLLLENVVCLIQANLWGAMHSRLTQTMGIHPNTAIFGNVEIIAIGDFCQ
;
A
#
# COMPACT_ATOMS: atom_id res chain seq x y z
N MET A 1 14.01 -23.30 26.10
CA MET A 1 15.04 -23.14 25.07
C MET A 1 15.41 -24.54 24.62
N ASP A 2 15.15 -24.92 23.38
CA ASP A 2 15.53 -26.24 22.84
C ASP A 2 16.99 -26.18 22.38
N ILE A 3 17.86 -26.94 23.03
CA ILE A 3 19.29 -27.02 22.71
C ILE A 3 19.54 -28.40 22.11
N GLN A 4 19.94 -28.45 20.84
CA GLN A 4 20.29 -29.69 20.13
C GLN A 4 21.76 -29.65 19.70
N PHE A 5 22.43 -30.79 19.81
CA PHE A 5 23.81 -30.95 19.34
C PHE A 5 23.85 -30.96 17.80
N VAL A 6 24.70 -30.12 17.22
CA VAL A 6 24.94 -30.07 15.78
C VAL A 6 25.98 -31.12 15.40
N LEU A 7 25.55 -32.18 14.72
CA LEU A 7 26.43 -33.26 14.24
C LEU A 7 26.91 -33.05 12.79
N ASP A 8 26.21 -32.22 12.03
CA ASP A 8 26.46 -31.96 10.61
C ASP A 8 26.15 -30.47 10.28
N PRO A 9 27.08 -29.72 9.64
CA PRO A 9 26.85 -28.35 9.20
C PRO A 9 25.64 -28.20 8.27
N TYR A 10 25.38 -29.19 7.40
CA TYR A 10 24.23 -29.14 6.50
C TYR A 10 22.91 -29.30 7.26
N ALA A 11 22.86 -30.22 8.24
CA ALA A 11 21.73 -30.35 9.14
C ALA A 11 21.44 -29.04 9.90
N CYS A 12 22.46 -28.30 10.33
CA CYS A 12 22.32 -26.98 10.96
C CYS A 12 21.69 -25.95 10.00
N ALA A 13 22.21 -25.82 8.78
CA ALA A 13 21.66 -24.91 7.78
C ALA A 13 20.21 -25.25 7.43
N LYS A 14 19.91 -26.55 7.27
CA LYS A 14 18.55 -27.03 7.00
C LYS A 14 17.60 -26.71 8.16
N TYR A 15 18.04 -26.88 9.40
CA TYR A 15 17.27 -26.53 10.59
C TYR A 15 16.98 -25.03 10.65
N LEU A 16 18.00 -24.19 10.47
CA LEU A 16 17.87 -22.73 10.47
C LEU A 16 16.91 -22.25 9.37
N MET A 17 17.05 -22.79 8.15
CA MET A 17 16.13 -22.49 7.05
C MET A 17 14.70 -22.94 7.38
N SER A 18 14.52 -24.16 7.87
CA SER A 18 13.19 -24.69 8.21
C SER A 18 12.51 -23.87 9.32
N TYR A 19 13.29 -23.35 10.25
CA TYR A 19 12.80 -22.50 11.33
C TYR A 19 12.42 -21.11 10.83
N THR A 20 13.31 -20.46 10.07
CA THR A 20 13.08 -19.12 9.52
C THR A 20 11.93 -19.09 8.51
N THR A 21 11.76 -20.15 7.71
CA THR A 21 10.68 -20.23 6.70
C THR A 21 9.41 -20.93 7.20
N LYS A 22 9.27 -21.15 8.51
CA LYS A 22 8.11 -21.82 9.10
C LYS A 22 6.78 -21.11 8.77
N PRO A 23 6.64 -19.77 8.93
CA PRO A 23 5.36 -19.11 8.61
C PRO A 23 5.04 -19.16 7.11
N GLU A 24 6.04 -19.10 6.24
CA GLU A 24 5.87 -19.23 4.79
C GLU A 24 5.41 -20.64 4.40
N ARG A 25 5.89 -21.66 5.10
CA ARG A 25 5.45 -23.05 4.88
C ARG A 25 3.98 -23.22 5.26
N GLU A 26 3.55 -22.71 6.41
CA GLU A 26 2.16 -22.76 6.86
C GLU A 26 1.23 -22.06 5.86
N MET A 27 1.63 -20.88 5.38
CA MET A 27 0.91 -20.16 4.32
C MET A 27 0.84 -20.98 3.02
N SER A 28 1.95 -21.58 2.60
CA SER A 28 2.00 -22.36 1.36
C SER A 28 1.03 -23.55 1.38
N LEU A 29 0.97 -24.28 2.50
CA LEU A 29 0.04 -25.39 2.70
C LEU A 29 -1.42 -24.92 2.63
N LEU A 30 -1.74 -23.78 3.23
CA LEU A 30 -3.09 -23.21 3.21
C LEU A 30 -3.52 -22.81 1.78
N LEU A 31 -2.61 -22.20 1.02
CA LEU A 31 -2.87 -21.81 -0.37
C LEU A 31 -3.02 -23.03 -1.28
N GLU A 32 -2.22 -24.08 -1.07
CA GLU A 32 -2.32 -25.33 -1.83
C GLU A 32 -3.65 -26.05 -1.58
N ALA A 33 -4.09 -26.13 -0.31
CA ALA A 33 -5.41 -26.66 0.04
C ALA A 33 -6.54 -25.85 -0.63
N THR A 34 -6.46 -24.51 -0.57
CA THR A 34 -7.42 -23.61 -1.22
C THR A 34 -7.46 -23.83 -2.73
N HIS A 35 -6.30 -23.95 -3.37
CA HIS A 35 -6.19 -24.18 -4.81
C HIS A 35 -6.85 -25.50 -5.22
N LYS A 36 -6.59 -26.57 -4.45
CA LYS A 36 -7.21 -27.87 -4.67
C LYS A 36 -8.74 -27.81 -4.56
N GLU A 37 -9.27 -27.16 -3.52
CA GLU A 37 -10.72 -26.96 -3.37
C GLU A 37 -11.34 -26.18 -4.54
N CYS A 38 -10.67 -25.12 -5.01
CA CYS A 38 -11.17 -24.33 -6.14
C CYS A 38 -11.23 -25.14 -7.44
N ARG A 39 -10.22 -26.00 -7.64
CA ARG A 39 -10.12 -26.88 -8.80
C ARG A 39 -11.17 -27.99 -8.77
N GLU A 40 -11.42 -28.59 -7.60
CA GLU A 40 -12.48 -29.58 -7.39
C GLU A 40 -13.88 -28.98 -7.55
N GLY A 41 -14.08 -27.73 -7.09
CA GLY A 41 -15.31 -26.97 -7.28
C GLY A 41 -15.51 -26.38 -8.68
N ASN A 42 -14.61 -26.67 -9.63
CA ASN A 42 -14.61 -26.18 -11.02
C ASN A 42 -14.82 -24.65 -11.11
N MET A 43 -14.17 -23.91 -10.22
CA MET A 43 -14.29 -22.46 -10.16
C MET A 43 -13.60 -21.79 -11.36
N SER A 44 -14.15 -20.68 -11.84
CA SER A 44 -13.45 -19.86 -12.84
C SER A 44 -12.10 -19.36 -12.30
N VAL A 45 -11.09 -19.23 -13.17
CA VAL A 45 -9.74 -18.74 -12.82
C VAL A 45 -9.78 -17.40 -12.05
N ARG A 46 -10.70 -16.49 -12.44
CA ARG A 46 -10.87 -15.21 -11.75
C ARG A 46 -11.44 -15.38 -10.34
N GLY A 47 -12.37 -16.32 -10.16
CA GLY A 47 -12.96 -16.64 -8.85
C GLY A 47 -11.95 -17.31 -7.92
N GLU A 48 -11.18 -18.26 -8.46
CA GLU A 48 -10.06 -18.90 -7.76
C GLU A 48 -9.04 -17.88 -7.29
N MET A 49 -8.55 -17.00 -8.18
CA MET A 49 -7.58 -15.96 -7.80
C MET A 49 -8.12 -15.05 -6.69
N LYS A 50 -9.41 -14.68 -6.74
CA LYS A 50 -10.04 -13.90 -5.66
C LYS A 50 -10.06 -14.64 -4.33
N LYS A 51 -10.43 -15.93 -4.33
CA LYS A 51 -10.47 -16.75 -3.11
C LYS A 51 -9.07 -16.93 -2.53
N LEU A 52 -8.10 -17.28 -3.38
CA LEU A 52 -6.69 -17.43 -3.00
C LEU A 52 -6.12 -16.14 -2.40
N THR A 53 -6.39 -15.01 -3.06
CA THR A 53 -5.95 -13.68 -2.59
C THR A 53 -6.59 -13.31 -1.26
N GLY A 54 -7.89 -13.59 -1.07
CA GLY A 54 -8.58 -13.34 0.20
C GLY A 54 -7.99 -14.14 1.36
N ILE A 55 -7.73 -15.43 1.13
CA ILE A 55 -7.12 -16.31 2.15
C ILE A 55 -5.70 -15.85 2.48
N PHE A 56 -4.90 -15.50 1.47
CA PHE A 56 -3.57 -14.95 1.68
C PHE A 56 -3.59 -13.70 2.56
N PHE A 57 -4.44 -12.71 2.25
CA PHE A 57 -4.49 -11.46 3.03
C PHE A 57 -4.98 -11.65 4.47
N ASN A 58 -5.89 -12.58 4.70
CA ASN A 58 -6.48 -12.80 6.03
C ASN A 58 -5.58 -13.64 6.95
N HIS A 59 -4.84 -14.59 6.40
CA HIS A 59 -4.01 -15.51 7.19
C HIS A 59 -2.53 -15.14 7.21
N ARG A 60 -2.11 -14.15 6.42
CA ARG A 60 -0.71 -13.72 6.39
C ARG A 60 -0.34 -13.07 7.71
N GLN A 61 0.62 -13.69 8.39
CA GLN A 61 1.31 -13.10 9.50
C GLN A 61 2.31 -12.05 8.99
N VAL A 62 2.35 -10.91 9.66
CA VAL A 62 3.30 -9.83 9.40
C VAL A 62 3.99 -9.47 10.70
N SER A 63 5.24 -9.01 10.63
CA SER A 63 5.91 -8.48 11.82
C SER A 63 5.18 -7.22 12.30
N ALA A 64 5.25 -6.91 13.58
CA ALA A 64 4.61 -5.68 14.08
C ALA A 64 5.18 -4.42 13.44
N GLN A 65 6.45 -4.42 13.06
CA GLN A 65 7.04 -3.30 12.33
C GLN A 65 6.36 -3.12 10.96
N ASP A 66 6.17 -4.19 10.18
CA ASP A 66 5.43 -4.14 8.91
C ASP A 66 3.95 -3.74 9.13
N ALA A 67 3.32 -4.25 10.18
CA ALA A 67 1.95 -3.89 10.54
C ALA A 67 1.80 -2.39 10.86
N ILE A 68 2.72 -1.81 11.64
CA ILE A 68 2.74 -0.37 11.97
C ILE A 68 2.93 0.46 10.72
N TYR A 69 3.88 0.09 9.84
CA TYR A 69 4.10 0.80 8.59
C TYR A 69 2.84 0.82 7.73
N ARG A 70 2.13 -0.32 7.64
CA ARG A 70 0.86 -0.42 6.89
C ARG A 70 -0.27 0.38 7.54
N ALA A 71 -0.46 0.25 8.84
CA ALA A 71 -1.52 0.93 9.58
C ALA A 71 -1.34 2.45 9.58
N ALA A 72 -0.11 2.93 9.78
CA ALA A 72 0.24 4.35 9.75
C ALA A 72 0.44 4.90 8.33
N LYS A 73 0.21 4.09 7.28
CA LYS A 73 0.40 4.46 5.87
C LYS A 73 1.80 5.06 5.60
N MET A 74 2.80 4.46 6.21
CA MET A 74 4.21 4.77 5.99
C MET A 74 4.71 4.06 4.73
N PRO A 75 5.63 4.67 3.97
CA PRO A 75 6.23 4.03 2.81
C PRO A 75 7.06 2.81 3.25
N LEU A 76 6.77 1.64 2.70
CA LEU A 76 7.52 0.40 2.96
C LEU A 76 8.87 0.36 2.22
N THR A 77 9.01 1.16 1.16
CA THR A 77 10.21 1.24 0.34
C THR A 77 10.49 2.68 -0.03
N HIS A 78 11.74 3.10 0.07
CA HIS A 78 12.23 4.33 -0.50
C HIS A 78 13.07 4.03 -1.73
N SER A 79 12.76 4.71 -2.84
CA SER A 79 13.49 4.61 -4.10
C SER A 79 13.87 6.01 -4.54
N SER A 80 15.09 6.19 -5.02
CA SER A 80 15.52 7.42 -5.67
C SER A 80 14.85 7.63 -7.04
N ARG A 81 14.28 6.57 -7.61
CA ARG A 81 13.59 6.57 -8.91
C ARG A 81 12.09 6.39 -8.69
N GLY A 82 11.30 7.28 -9.29
CA GLY A 82 9.86 7.08 -9.45
C GLY A 82 9.57 5.97 -10.47
N PHE A 83 8.36 5.45 -10.44
CA PHE A 83 7.85 4.56 -11.48
C PHE A 83 6.49 5.09 -11.97
N VAL A 84 6.22 4.93 -13.26
CA VAL A 84 4.94 5.30 -13.88
C VAL A 84 4.39 4.06 -14.56
N PHE A 85 3.11 3.76 -14.31
CA PHE A 85 2.42 2.68 -15.02
C PHE A 85 1.89 3.19 -16.36
N VAL A 86 2.42 2.64 -17.45
CA VAL A 86 1.94 2.92 -18.80
C VAL A 86 0.96 1.81 -19.21
N LEU A 87 -0.27 2.21 -19.56
CA LEU A 87 -1.30 1.28 -19.97
C LEU A 87 -0.99 0.74 -21.37
N ALA A 88 -0.88 -0.59 -21.49
CA ALA A 88 -0.63 -1.25 -22.78
C ALA A 88 -1.90 -1.39 -23.66
N HIS A 89 -3.08 -1.14 -23.11
CA HIS A 89 -4.37 -1.37 -23.77
C HIS A 89 -5.21 -0.08 -23.78
N SER A 90 -5.98 0.11 -24.84
CA SER A 90 -6.83 1.28 -25.05
C SER A 90 -8.11 1.28 -24.22
N ASN A 91 -8.56 0.12 -23.72
CA ASN A 91 -9.76 -0.01 -22.90
C ASN A 91 -9.44 0.12 -21.39
N SER A 92 -8.81 1.23 -21.01
CA SER A 92 -8.59 1.54 -19.61
C SER A 92 -9.84 2.16 -19.01
N GLY A 93 -10.29 1.66 -17.86
CA GLY A 93 -11.35 2.30 -17.10
C GLY A 93 -10.98 3.76 -16.79
N LYS A 94 -11.85 4.71 -17.17
CA LYS A 94 -11.66 6.13 -16.86
C LYS A 94 -12.16 6.42 -15.45
N VAL A 95 -11.42 7.26 -14.73
CA VAL A 95 -11.79 7.68 -13.37
C VAL A 95 -12.61 8.97 -13.48
N LEU A 96 -13.76 9.02 -12.80
CA LEU A 96 -14.56 10.23 -12.70
C LEU A 96 -13.80 11.32 -11.96
N LYS A 97 -14.04 12.59 -12.32
CA LYS A 97 -13.52 13.72 -11.55
C LYS A 97 -14.04 13.65 -10.10
N PRO A 98 -13.28 14.18 -9.12
CA PRO A 98 -13.73 14.28 -7.73
C PRO A 98 -15.12 14.91 -7.64
N TYR A 99 -15.95 14.40 -6.73
CA TYR A 99 -17.35 14.82 -6.57
C TYR A 99 -17.52 16.33 -6.37
N ASN A 100 -16.59 16.99 -5.66
CA ASN A 100 -16.61 18.44 -5.46
C ASN A 100 -16.49 19.22 -6.78
N ILE A 101 -15.69 18.71 -7.72
CA ILE A 101 -15.52 19.33 -9.05
C ILE A 101 -16.75 19.06 -9.90
N LEU A 102 -17.29 17.84 -9.85
CA LEU A 102 -18.51 17.47 -10.59
C LEU A 102 -19.72 18.32 -10.17
N LYS A 103 -19.82 18.69 -8.89
CA LYS A 103 -20.88 19.59 -8.39
C LYS A 103 -20.83 21.00 -8.94
N GLN A 104 -19.63 21.49 -9.25
CA GLN A 104 -19.40 22.83 -9.76
C GLN A 104 -19.44 22.88 -11.30
N MET A 105 -19.47 21.72 -11.94
CA MET A 105 -19.60 21.60 -13.39
C MET A 105 -21.03 21.82 -13.84
N ASN A 106 -21.16 22.34 -15.07
CA ASN A 106 -22.45 22.43 -15.71
C ASN A 106 -23.02 21.02 -15.92
N PRO A 107 -24.33 20.81 -15.71
CA PRO A 107 -24.95 19.51 -15.87
C PRO A 107 -24.84 18.94 -17.29
N ASP A 108 -24.64 19.80 -18.29
CA ASP A 108 -24.49 19.43 -19.71
C ASP A 108 -23.02 19.23 -20.13
N ASP A 109 -22.04 19.34 -19.22
CA ASP A 109 -20.62 19.14 -19.56
C ASP A 109 -20.30 17.64 -19.68
N GLU A 110 -19.89 17.21 -20.87
CA GLU A 110 -19.52 15.82 -21.17
C GLU A 110 -18.15 15.41 -20.59
N LYS A 111 -17.31 16.38 -20.18
CA LYS A 111 -15.96 16.11 -19.64
C LYS A 111 -15.99 15.74 -18.16
N ILE A 112 -16.74 14.71 -17.79
CA ILE A 112 -16.85 14.22 -16.40
C ILE A 112 -15.66 13.38 -15.93
N PHE A 113 -14.80 12.92 -16.85
CA PHE A 113 -13.66 12.06 -16.56
C PHE A 113 -12.35 12.83 -16.34
N MET A 114 -11.46 12.27 -15.52
CA MET A 114 -10.09 12.74 -15.40
C MET A 114 -9.29 12.43 -16.66
N SER A 115 -8.43 13.36 -17.07
CA SER A 115 -7.48 13.13 -18.17
C SER A 115 -6.46 12.08 -17.77
N SER A 116 -6.39 10.98 -18.52
CA SER A 116 -5.37 9.94 -18.35
C SER A 116 -4.05 10.34 -19.02
N LEU A 117 -2.98 9.60 -18.72
CA LEU A 117 -1.70 9.72 -19.44
C LEU A 117 -1.89 9.55 -20.95
N ALA A 118 -2.73 8.60 -21.37
CA ALA A 118 -3.01 8.35 -22.77
C ALA A 118 -3.71 9.53 -23.43
N ASP A 119 -4.76 10.09 -22.80
CA ASP A 119 -5.47 11.27 -23.33
C ASP A 119 -4.48 12.44 -23.55
N LYS A 120 -3.59 12.69 -22.57
CA LYS A 120 -2.55 13.73 -22.69
C LYS A 120 -1.52 13.44 -23.77
N TYR A 121 -1.16 12.17 -23.98
CA TYR A 121 -0.22 11.76 -25.02
C TYR A 121 -0.82 11.95 -26.42
N PHE A 122 -2.13 11.73 -26.59
CA PHE A 122 -2.81 11.97 -27.86
C PHE A 122 -3.06 13.46 -28.12
N ASP A 123 -3.28 14.25 -27.06
CA ASP A 123 -3.47 15.70 -27.13
C ASP A 123 -2.15 16.50 -27.19
N LYS A 124 -0.99 15.84 -27.28
CA LYS A 124 0.32 16.52 -27.32
C LYS A 124 0.49 17.41 -28.57
N PRO A 125 1.29 18.49 -28.50
CA PRO A 125 1.63 19.29 -29.68
C PRO A 125 2.22 18.43 -30.80
N LYS A 126 1.96 18.79 -32.06
CA LYS A 126 2.43 18.03 -33.25
C LYS A 126 3.82 18.45 -33.71
N ASP A 127 4.58 19.14 -32.88
CA ASP A 127 5.94 19.58 -33.20
C ASP A 127 6.89 18.38 -33.24
N SER A 128 7.98 18.50 -34.01
CA SER A 128 8.98 17.42 -34.17
C SER A 128 9.59 16.97 -32.84
N GLU A 129 9.64 17.87 -31.84
CA GLU A 129 10.17 17.60 -30.50
C GLU A 129 9.27 16.64 -29.70
N PHE A 130 7.98 16.55 -30.02
CA PHE A 130 7.00 15.69 -29.35
C PHE A 130 6.69 14.41 -30.14
N CYS A 131 7.52 14.07 -31.14
CA CYS A 131 7.47 12.80 -31.88
C CYS A 131 8.11 11.66 -31.06
N ILE A 132 7.70 11.54 -29.79
CA ILE A 132 8.20 10.56 -28.84
C ILE A 132 7.16 9.48 -28.57
N CYS A 133 7.60 8.31 -28.13
CA CYS A 133 6.66 7.24 -27.77
C CYS A 133 5.96 7.55 -26.43
N MET A 134 4.88 6.85 -26.11
CA MET A 134 4.11 7.09 -24.88
C MET A 134 4.93 6.82 -23.60
N ALA A 135 5.91 5.92 -23.66
CA ALA A 135 6.78 5.62 -22.53
C ALA A 135 7.74 6.80 -22.25
N ASP A 136 8.40 7.32 -23.28
CA ASP A 136 9.29 8.48 -23.17
C ASP A 136 8.52 9.72 -22.73
N PHE A 137 7.32 9.91 -23.28
CA PHE A 137 6.43 10.98 -22.85
C PHE A 137 6.09 10.88 -21.36
N ALA A 138 5.83 9.67 -20.85
CA ALA A 138 5.50 9.44 -19.45
C ALA A 138 6.71 9.60 -18.51
N SER A 139 7.93 9.37 -18.98
CA SER A 139 9.14 9.57 -18.19
C SER A 139 9.59 11.02 -18.13
N GLU A 140 9.45 11.75 -19.23
CA GLU A 140 9.97 13.13 -19.36
C GLU A 140 8.96 14.19 -18.93
N ASN A 141 7.66 13.91 -19.06
CA ASN A 141 6.62 14.88 -18.74
C ASN A 141 5.96 14.55 -17.41
N GLU A 142 6.08 15.47 -16.44
CA GLU A 142 5.26 15.41 -15.25
C GLU A 142 3.79 15.73 -15.60
N ILE A 143 2.90 14.77 -15.36
CA ILE A 143 1.46 15.00 -15.41
C ILE A 143 1.08 15.89 -14.23
N ILE A 144 1.14 17.20 -14.43
CA ILE A 144 0.61 18.15 -13.46
C ILE A 144 -0.92 18.12 -13.59
N SER A 145 -1.60 17.62 -12.57
CA SER A 145 -3.01 17.92 -12.36
C SER A 145 -3.12 19.39 -11.96
N ILE A 146 -3.96 20.16 -12.66
CA ILE A 146 -4.18 21.61 -12.47
C ILE A 146 -4.51 21.98 -11.00
N THR A 147 -4.85 21.00 -10.16
CA THR A 147 -5.03 21.14 -8.71
C THR A 147 -3.79 21.67 -7.96
N LYS A 148 -2.57 21.68 -8.51
CA LYS A 148 -1.41 22.29 -7.81
C LYS A 148 -1.53 23.83 -7.65
N ASN A 149 -2.40 24.52 -8.41
CA ASN A 149 -2.59 25.97 -8.32
C ASN A 149 -3.81 26.40 -7.49
N ILE A 150 -4.61 25.46 -7.00
CA ILE A 150 -5.46 25.76 -5.87
C ILE A 150 -4.51 25.69 -4.68
N LYS A 151 -4.27 26.82 -3.99
CA LYS A 151 -3.91 26.75 -2.57
C LYS A 151 -5.05 25.95 -1.97
N ASP A 152 -4.91 24.63 -1.90
CA ASP A 152 -5.87 23.81 -1.21
C ASP A 152 -6.01 24.50 0.15
N PRO A 153 -7.20 25.05 0.51
CA PRO A 153 -7.51 25.03 1.92
C PRO A 153 -7.28 23.56 2.28
N LYS A 154 -6.56 23.29 3.37
CA LYS A 154 -6.38 21.94 3.89
C LYS A 154 -7.78 21.36 4.21
N GLU A 155 -8.61 21.09 3.20
CA GLU A 155 -9.84 20.35 3.29
C GLU A 155 -9.37 18.92 3.42
N SER A 156 -9.16 18.57 4.69
CA SER A 156 -9.34 17.26 5.26
C SER A 156 -9.41 16.18 4.18
N ILE A 157 -8.22 15.67 3.80
CA ILE A 157 -8.08 14.28 3.37
C ILE A 157 -9.04 13.51 4.27
N LYS A 158 -10.08 12.88 3.69
CA LYS A 158 -11.18 12.23 4.41
C LYS A 158 -10.63 11.69 5.73
N ARG A 159 -11.05 12.31 6.84
CA ARG A 159 -10.64 11.91 8.19
C ARG A 159 -10.77 10.39 8.20
N LEU A 160 -9.66 9.68 8.39
CA LEU A 160 -9.77 8.30 8.84
C LEU A 160 -10.67 8.41 10.07
N GLN A 161 -11.82 7.74 10.06
CA GLN A 161 -12.52 7.43 11.30
C GLN A 161 -11.43 6.93 12.23
N THR A 162 -11.24 7.64 13.35
CA THR A 162 -10.13 7.48 14.30
C THR A 162 -9.72 6.02 14.36
N PRO A 163 -8.60 5.63 13.71
CA PRO A 163 -8.24 4.23 13.70
C PRO A 163 -7.70 3.94 15.08
N ASN A 164 -8.53 3.35 15.94
CA ASN A 164 -8.05 2.86 17.23
C ASN A 164 -6.97 1.83 16.93
N LEU A 165 -5.72 2.17 17.26
CA LEU A 165 -4.58 1.30 17.01
C LEU A 165 -4.28 0.56 18.31
N LEU A 166 -4.68 -0.70 18.36
CA LEU A 166 -4.37 -1.61 19.46
C LEU A 166 -3.09 -2.37 19.13
N LEU A 167 -2.05 -2.17 19.94
CA LEU A 167 -0.77 -2.86 19.87
C LEU A 167 -0.63 -3.76 21.11
N GLU A 168 -1.06 -5.01 21.00
CA GLU A 168 -0.96 -6.00 22.08
C GLU A 168 0.31 -6.85 21.94
N ASN A 169 1.06 -7.00 23.02
CA ASN A 169 2.20 -7.90 23.17
C ASN A 169 3.36 -7.67 22.17
N VAL A 170 3.44 -6.50 21.52
CA VAL A 170 4.53 -6.19 20.58
C VAL A 170 5.24 -4.87 20.81
N VAL A 171 4.86 -4.13 21.86
CA VAL A 171 5.43 -2.81 22.19
C VAL A 171 6.96 -2.86 22.34
N CYS A 172 7.46 -3.95 22.91
CA CYS A 172 8.88 -4.15 23.24
C CYS A 172 9.74 -4.41 22.00
N LEU A 173 9.13 -4.87 20.90
CA LEU A 173 9.80 -5.10 19.61
C LEU A 173 9.78 -3.85 18.71
N ILE A 174 9.18 -2.75 19.17
CA ILE A 174 9.12 -1.48 18.45
C ILE A 174 10.30 -0.61 18.90
N GLN A 175 11.20 -0.30 17.97
CA GLN A 175 12.32 0.60 18.22
C GLN A 175 11.84 2.06 18.44
N ALA A 176 12.56 2.83 19.24
CA ALA A 176 12.21 4.23 19.57
C ALA A 176 12.08 5.14 18.33
N ASN A 177 12.89 4.92 17.30
CA ASN A 177 12.82 5.62 16.01
C ASN A 177 11.46 5.40 15.30
N LEU A 178 10.88 4.20 15.40
CA LEU A 178 9.62 3.85 14.77
C LEU A 178 8.43 4.57 15.43
N TRP A 179 8.46 4.76 16.74
CA TRP A 179 7.48 5.59 17.45
C TRP A 179 7.50 7.04 16.97
N GLY A 180 8.68 7.63 16.81
CA GLY A 180 8.84 8.99 16.27
C GLY A 180 8.33 9.10 14.84
N ALA A 181 8.68 8.13 13.98
CA ALA A 181 8.23 8.09 12.59
C ALA A 181 6.70 7.93 12.49
N MET A 182 6.10 7.08 13.32
CA MET A 182 4.66 6.90 13.40
C MET A 182 3.97 8.19 13.86
N HIS A 183 4.50 8.86 14.89
CA HIS A 183 3.98 10.15 15.34
C HIS A 183 3.99 11.18 14.21
N SER A 184 5.14 11.40 13.55
CA SER A 184 5.24 12.37 12.47
C SER A 184 4.27 12.05 11.32
N ARG A 185 4.11 10.77 10.97
CA ARG A 185 3.25 10.36 9.86
C ARG A 185 1.76 10.51 10.18
N LEU A 186 1.32 10.09 11.36
CA LEU A 186 -0.08 10.23 11.78
C LEU A 186 -0.45 11.71 11.90
N THR A 187 0.42 12.53 12.47
CA THR A 187 0.18 13.96 12.60
C THR A 187 0.10 14.67 11.24
N GLN A 188 0.98 14.31 10.28
CA GLN A 188 0.88 14.77 8.89
C GLN A 188 -0.44 14.35 8.22
N THR A 189 -0.82 13.08 8.40
CA THR A 189 -2.03 12.51 7.77
C THR A 189 -3.30 13.17 8.32
N MET A 190 -3.32 13.50 9.61
CA MET A 190 -4.43 14.16 10.29
C MET A 190 -4.42 15.69 10.10
N GLY A 191 -3.37 16.26 9.49
CA GLY A 191 -3.24 17.70 9.27
C GLY A 191 -3.03 18.52 10.55
N ILE A 192 -2.62 17.87 11.64
CA ILE A 192 -2.38 18.49 12.94
C ILE A 192 -0.89 18.88 13.05
N HIS A 193 -0.53 19.86 13.88
CA HIS A 193 0.88 20.18 14.11
C HIS A 193 1.49 19.17 15.10
N PRO A 194 2.74 18.70 14.89
CA PRO A 194 3.38 17.68 15.73
C PRO A 194 3.46 18.07 17.21
N ASN A 195 3.57 19.37 17.50
CA ASN A 195 3.66 19.85 18.88
C ASN A 195 2.29 20.03 19.57
N THR A 196 1.19 19.87 18.83
CA THR A 196 -0.17 20.14 19.37
C THR A 196 -0.91 18.89 19.84
N ALA A 197 -0.59 17.72 19.29
CA ALA A 197 -1.20 16.46 19.70
C ALA A 197 -0.26 15.27 19.47
N ILE A 198 -0.27 14.33 20.41
CA ILE A 198 0.48 13.08 20.30
C ILE A 198 -0.25 12.17 19.29
N PHE A 199 0.47 11.70 18.27
CA PHE A 199 -0.02 10.83 17.18
C PHE A 199 -1.22 11.40 16.41
N GLY A 200 -1.35 12.73 16.28
CA GLY A 200 -2.46 13.34 15.54
C GLY A 200 -3.83 13.04 16.16
N ASN A 201 -3.89 12.88 17.50
CA ASN A 201 -5.11 12.58 18.26
C ASN A 201 -5.74 11.21 17.93
N VAL A 202 -4.91 10.26 17.50
CA VAL A 202 -5.29 8.85 17.32
C VAL A 202 -5.18 8.14 18.67
N GLU A 203 -6.22 7.42 19.07
CA GLU A 203 -6.17 6.57 20.27
C GLU A 203 -5.27 5.35 19.99
N ILE A 204 -4.16 5.27 20.73
CA ILE A 204 -3.24 4.14 20.68
C ILE A 204 -3.28 3.45 22.03
N ILE A 205 -3.68 2.18 22.04
CA ILE A 205 -3.62 1.32 23.23
C ILE A 205 -2.42 0.40 23.01
N ALA A 206 -1.37 0.60 23.80
CA ALA A 206 -0.14 -0.17 23.74
C ALA A 206 -0.03 -1.02 25.00
N ILE A 207 -0.08 -2.34 24.85
CA ILE A 207 0.02 -3.32 25.92
C ILE A 207 1.22 -4.21 25.61
N GLY A 208 2.14 -4.40 26.54
CA GLY A 208 3.29 -5.28 26.32
C GLY A 208 4.05 -5.59 27.60
N ASP A 209 4.72 -6.74 27.60
CA ASP A 209 5.63 -7.18 28.66
C ASP A 209 7.07 -6.77 28.30
N PHE A 210 7.60 -5.75 28.98
CA PHE A 210 8.95 -5.22 28.76
C PHE A 210 10.08 -6.13 29.26
N CYS A 211 9.74 -7.29 29.83
CA CYS A 211 10.71 -8.27 30.30
C CYS A 211 11.09 -9.34 29.25
N GLN A 212 10.57 -9.25 28.01
CA GLN A 212 10.95 -10.13 26.89
C GLN A 212 12.22 -9.67 26.16
#